data_AF-G4YKY9-F1
#
_entry.id   AF-G4YKY9-F1
#
_cell.length_a   1.000
_cell.length_b   1.000
_cell.length_c   1.000
_cell.angle_alpha   90.00
_cell.angle_beta   90.00
_cell.angle_gamma   90.00
#
_symmetry.space_group_name_H-M   'P 1'
#
loop_
_entity.id
_entity.type
_entity.pdbx_description
1 polymer ?
#
loop_
_entity_poly.entity_id
_entity_poly.type
_entity_poly.pdbx_seq_one_letter_code
_entity_poly.pdbx_strand_id
1 'polypeptide(L)'
;MSFGFVNQRAAPGAGVGVGAAVMRGPMVSKLIDQLVLGTEWGDLDYLVVDMPPGTGDIQMSLSQQMAISAAVVVTTPQKLSFVDVEKGIAMFEDLKVRTAAVVENMSYFDCSHGHRHYPFGPGHTQELVDKYNMKNVFKLPISEQFSSSGDSGRPFVLSGLSPEQEKTYDSLATTVAKELVVLKHNVRLAPELLYDSNRGIVLRLYSLNAAKEAVLHPADLRAKCRCAQCIDEFTGEQILDPATIPDDIRPTAVERKGNYAFAVTWSDGHSSSLYTYDALTAIITEYTSNPDEQHQQQQ
;
A
#
# COMPACT_ATOMS: atom_id res chain seq x y z
N MET A 1 0.51 7.57 -22.69
CA MET A 1 1.63 7.61 -21.74
C MET A 1 2.89 7.98 -22.51
N SER A 2 3.46 9.15 -22.23
CA SER A 2 4.83 9.48 -22.65
C SER A 2 5.71 9.10 -21.46
N PHE A 3 6.37 7.95 -21.55
CA PHE A 3 7.40 7.62 -20.57
C PHE A 3 8.60 8.51 -20.91
N GLY A 4 9.09 9.28 -19.93
CA GLY A 4 10.27 10.13 -20.08
C GLY A 4 11.51 9.35 -20.52
N PHE A 5 12.69 9.95 -20.42
CA PHE A 5 13.94 9.40 -20.97
C PHE A 5 14.28 7.98 -20.45
N VAL A 6 13.70 6.95 -21.06
CA VAL A 6 14.16 5.57 -20.97
C VAL A 6 15.43 5.51 -21.79
N ASN A 7 16.54 5.12 -21.17
CA ASN A 7 17.79 4.90 -21.88
C ASN A 7 17.51 3.94 -23.06
N GLN A 8 17.59 4.46 -24.29
CA GLN A 8 17.25 3.72 -25.51
C GLN A 8 18.12 2.46 -25.71
N ARG A 9 19.20 2.30 -24.94
CA ARG A 9 20.05 1.11 -24.96
C ARG A 9 19.67 0.03 -23.94
N ALA A 10 18.83 0.33 -22.94
CA ALA A 10 18.58 -0.56 -21.80
C ALA A 10 17.21 -1.29 -21.86
N ALA A 11 16.31 -0.88 -22.76
CA ALA A 11 15.00 -1.50 -22.91
C ALA A 11 15.00 -2.58 -24.02
N PRO A 12 14.64 -3.84 -23.72
CA PRO A 12 14.46 -4.87 -24.75
C PRO A 12 13.29 -4.46 -25.67
N GLY A 13 13.57 -4.21 -26.95
CA GLY A 13 12.57 -3.76 -27.94
C GLY A 13 12.78 -2.34 -28.47
N ALA A 14 13.82 -1.62 -28.02
CA ALA A 14 14.25 -0.36 -28.62
C ALA A 14 14.88 -0.59 -30.00
N GLY A 15 14.05 -0.92 -30.98
CA GLY A 15 14.42 -0.82 -32.39
C GLY A 15 14.67 0.64 -32.77
N VAL A 16 15.52 0.83 -33.78
CA VAL A 16 15.77 2.13 -34.42
C VAL A 16 14.51 2.56 -35.15
N GLY A 17 13.55 3.15 -34.45
CA GLY A 17 12.25 3.51 -35.01
C GLY A 17 11.50 4.53 -34.18
N VAL A 18 11.15 5.65 -34.80
CA VAL A 18 10.25 6.68 -34.28
C VAL A 18 8.82 6.12 -34.32
N GLY A 19 8.37 5.52 -33.21
CA GLY A 19 7.01 5.02 -33.09
C GLY A 19 6.67 4.77 -31.62
N ALA A 20 5.47 5.19 -31.21
CA ALA A 20 4.98 4.95 -29.86
C ALA A 20 4.99 3.44 -29.56
N ALA A 21 5.82 3.02 -28.60
CA ALA A 21 5.93 1.62 -28.21
C ALA A 21 4.61 1.17 -27.54
N VAL A 22 3.81 0.40 -28.26
CA VAL A 22 2.67 -0.31 -27.68
C VAL A 22 3.23 -1.50 -26.89
N MET A 23 3.43 -1.31 -25.59
CA MET A 23 3.96 -2.34 -24.71
C MET A 23 2.85 -3.28 -24.26
N ARG A 24 3.03 -4.60 -24.47
CA ARG A 24 2.15 -5.65 -23.93
C ARG A 24 2.46 -5.89 -22.45
N GLY A 25 1.49 -6.41 -21.66
CA GLY A 25 1.58 -6.60 -20.21
C GLY A 25 2.95 -7.07 -19.66
N PRO A 26 3.58 -8.13 -20.21
CA PRO A 26 4.87 -8.62 -19.73
C PRO A 26 6.05 -7.64 -19.89
N MET A 27 5.98 -6.71 -20.85
CA MET A 27 6.98 -5.65 -21.00
C MET A 27 6.79 -4.53 -19.98
N VAL A 28 5.55 -4.27 -19.55
CA VAL A 28 5.25 -3.24 -18.55
C VAL A 28 5.79 -3.67 -17.18
N SER A 29 5.62 -4.94 -16.79
CA SER A 29 6.20 -5.46 -15.55
C SER A 29 7.73 -5.35 -15.54
N LYS A 30 8.41 -5.70 -16.64
CA LYS A 30 9.87 -5.56 -16.74
C LYS A 30 10.35 -4.10 -16.66
N LEU A 31 9.60 -3.17 -17.24
CA LEU A 31 9.91 -1.75 -17.14
C LEU A 31 9.76 -1.26 -15.70
N ILE A 32 8.72 -1.71 -15.01
CA ILE A 32 8.53 -1.42 -13.58
C ILE A 32 9.70 -1.98 -12.77
N ASP A 33 10.10 -3.23 -13.00
CA ASP A 33 11.28 -3.82 -12.34
C ASP A 33 12.53 -2.95 -12.56
N GLN A 34 12.75 -2.47 -13.78
CA GLN A 34 13.89 -1.58 -14.08
C GLN A 34 13.77 -0.20 -13.41
N LEU A 35 12.59 0.40 -13.35
CA LEU A 35 12.37 1.69 -12.70
C LEU A 35 12.52 1.59 -11.17
N VAL A 36 12.07 0.49 -10.57
CA VAL A 36 12.09 0.30 -9.12
C VAL A 36 13.44 -0.23 -8.63
N LEU A 37 13.99 -1.25 -9.30
CA LEU A 37 15.18 -1.98 -8.85
C LEU A 37 16.45 -1.60 -9.62
N GLY A 38 16.30 -1.11 -10.85
CA GLY A 38 17.42 -0.79 -11.75
C GLY A 38 17.81 0.69 -11.80
N THR A 39 17.14 1.55 -11.02
CA THR A 39 17.38 3.00 -11.00
C THR A 39 18.01 3.41 -9.67
N GLU A 40 19.13 4.13 -9.74
CA GLU A 40 19.81 4.68 -8.57
C GLU A 40 19.13 6.00 -8.14
N TRP A 41 18.06 5.88 -7.36
CA TRP A 41 17.29 7.03 -6.85
C TRP A 41 18.05 7.88 -5.82
N GLY A 42 19.06 7.31 -5.17
CA GLY A 42 19.81 7.95 -4.09
C GLY A 42 19.00 8.13 -2.80
N ASP A 43 19.42 9.05 -1.95
CA ASP A 43 18.71 9.40 -0.72
C ASP A 43 17.58 10.39 -1.02
N LEU A 44 16.34 9.96 -0.78
CA LEU A 44 15.13 10.75 -1.01
C LEU A 44 14.23 10.72 0.22
N ASP A 45 13.63 11.87 0.55
CA ASP A 45 12.55 11.94 1.54
C ASP A 45 11.24 11.36 0.98
N TYR A 46 10.99 11.59 -0.32
CA TYR A 46 9.76 11.20 -1.02
C TYR A 46 10.05 10.72 -2.43
N LEU A 47 9.46 9.58 -2.81
CA LEU A 47 9.36 9.11 -4.18
C LEU A 47 7.89 9.14 -4.59
N VAL A 48 7.53 10.02 -5.53
CA VAL A 48 6.17 10.11 -6.08
C VAL A 48 6.08 9.26 -7.33
N VAL A 49 5.16 8.30 -7.34
CA VAL A 49 4.95 7.37 -8.45
C VAL A 49 3.62 7.71 -9.12
N ASP A 50 3.67 8.19 -10.36
CA ASP A 50 2.49 8.38 -11.20
C ASP A 50 2.06 7.05 -11.81
N MET A 51 0.97 6.49 -11.28
CA MET A 51 0.46 5.19 -11.70
C MET A 51 -0.41 5.31 -12.96
N PRO A 52 -0.41 4.29 -13.84
CA PRO A 52 -1.38 4.26 -14.93
C PRO A 52 -2.82 4.29 -14.39
N PRO A 53 -3.77 4.87 -15.15
CA PRO A 53 -5.15 4.97 -14.72
C PRO A 53 -5.82 3.58 -14.62
N GLY A 54 -6.86 3.48 -13.80
CA GLY A 54 -7.66 2.27 -13.60
C GLY A 54 -7.38 1.59 -12.26
N THR A 55 -7.76 0.31 -12.15
CA THR A 55 -7.57 -0.56 -10.97
C THR A 55 -7.02 -1.93 -11.40
N GLY A 56 -6.16 -1.94 -12.41
CA GLY A 56 -5.69 -3.16 -13.07
C GLY A 56 -4.43 -3.74 -12.45
N ASP A 57 -4.01 -4.90 -12.99
CA ASP A 57 -2.87 -5.71 -12.50
C ASP A 57 -1.55 -4.94 -12.33
N ILE A 58 -1.37 -3.84 -13.07
CA ILE A 58 -0.16 -3.03 -13.01
C ILE A 58 -0.02 -2.34 -11.65
N GLN A 59 -1.09 -1.78 -11.10
CA GLN A 59 -1.06 -1.11 -9.80
C GLN A 59 -0.83 -2.12 -8.67
N MET A 60 -1.43 -3.29 -8.78
CA MET A 60 -1.19 -4.40 -7.85
C MET A 60 0.25 -4.90 -7.92
N SER A 61 0.78 -5.11 -9.12
CA SER A 61 2.18 -5.51 -9.33
C SER A 61 3.16 -4.48 -8.75
N LEU A 62 2.96 -3.20 -9.05
CA LEU A 62 3.75 -2.09 -8.49
C LEU A 62 3.72 -2.10 -6.96
N SER A 63 2.53 -2.24 -6.38
CA SER A 63 2.33 -2.23 -4.92
C SER A 63 2.90 -3.46 -4.21
N GLN A 64 3.04 -4.58 -4.93
CA GLN A 64 3.68 -5.79 -4.41
C GLN A 64 5.21 -5.73 -4.50
N GLN A 65 5.73 -5.06 -5.54
CA GLN A 65 7.18 -4.96 -5.78
C GLN A 65 7.83 -3.82 -5.01
N MET A 66 7.12 -2.69 -4.81
CA MET A 66 7.59 -1.58 -3.97
C MET A 66 6.72 -1.44 -2.73
N ALA A 67 7.35 -1.10 -1.60
CA ALA A 67 6.63 -0.78 -0.38
C ALA A 67 5.98 0.61 -0.48
N ILE A 68 4.80 0.68 -1.09
CA ILE A 68 4.04 1.92 -1.19
C ILE A 68 3.55 2.32 0.20
N SER A 69 3.96 3.51 0.64
CA SER A 69 3.61 4.01 1.98
C SER A 69 2.17 4.52 2.03
N ALA A 70 1.75 5.26 1.01
CA ALA A 70 0.39 5.78 0.90
C ALA A 70 0.01 6.04 -0.55
N ALA A 71 -1.30 6.06 -0.81
CA ALA A 71 -1.88 6.46 -2.09
C ALA A 71 -2.58 7.81 -2.00
N VAL A 72 -2.47 8.62 -3.06
CA VAL A 72 -3.31 9.80 -3.29
C VAL A 72 -4.21 9.49 -4.47
N VAL A 73 -5.52 9.44 -4.24
CA VAL A 73 -6.48 9.06 -5.27
C VAL A 73 -7.02 10.31 -5.94
N VAL A 74 -6.90 10.38 -7.26
CA VAL A 74 -7.40 11.52 -8.06
C VAL A 74 -8.67 11.09 -8.79
N THR A 75 -9.70 11.93 -8.72
CA THR A 75 -11.00 11.70 -9.35
C THR A 75 -11.55 12.96 -10.00
N THR A 76 -12.73 12.88 -10.59
CA THR A 76 -13.50 14.01 -11.11
C THR A 76 -14.96 13.95 -10.62
N PRO A 77 -15.75 15.03 -10.67
CA PRO A 77 -17.08 15.08 -10.06
C PRO A 77 -18.11 14.10 -10.63
N GLN A 78 -17.87 13.52 -11.80
CA GLN A 78 -18.79 12.61 -12.45
C GLN A 78 -18.87 11.28 -11.70
N LYS A 79 -20.11 10.81 -11.48
CA LYS A 79 -20.40 9.55 -10.77
C LYS A 79 -19.61 8.33 -11.29
N LEU A 80 -19.35 8.24 -12.59
CA LEU A 80 -18.57 7.13 -13.16
C LEU A 80 -17.15 7.09 -12.59
N SER A 81 -16.47 8.23 -12.50
CA SER A 81 -15.13 8.34 -11.91
C SER A 81 -15.13 7.92 -10.43
N PHE A 82 -16.20 8.20 -9.70
CA PHE A 82 -16.34 7.76 -8.31
C PHE A 82 -16.40 6.24 -8.15
N VAL A 83 -17.10 5.53 -9.03
CA VAL A 83 -17.17 4.07 -8.98
C VAL A 83 -15.79 3.43 -9.16
N ASP A 84 -14.95 4.02 -10.02
CA ASP A 84 -13.58 3.54 -10.24
C ASP A 84 -12.67 3.85 -9.04
N VAL A 85 -12.88 5.00 -8.40
CA VAL A 85 -12.18 5.37 -7.15
C VAL A 85 -12.52 4.43 -6.01
N GLU A 86 -13.79 4.05 -5.82
CA GLU A 86 -14.19 3.11 -4.77
C GLU A 86 -13.46 1.76 -4.92
N LYS A 87 -13.34 1.28 -6.16
CA LYS A 87 -12.57 0.06 -6.47
C LYS A 87 -11.08 0.25 -6.20
N GLY A 88 -10.53 1.40 -6.56
CA GLY A 88 -9.12 1.71 -6.34
C GLY A 88 -8.76 1.78 -4.85
N ILE A 89 -9.62 2.39 -4.04
CA ILE A 89 -9.48 2.44 -2.58
C ILE A 89 -9.53 1.02 -2.01
N ALA A 90 -10.52 0.21 -2.38
CA ALA A 90 -10.63 -1.17 -1.92
C ALA A 90 -9.39 -2.01 -2.29
N MET A 91 -8.89 -1.87 -3.52
CA MET A 91 -7.65 -2.53 -3.96
C MET A 91 -6.44 -2.11 -3.11
N PHE A 92 -6.30 -0.82 -2.80
CA PHE A 92 -5.22 -0.37 -1.93
C PHE A 92 -5.40 -0.84 -0.49
N GLU A 93 -6.63 -0.92 0.04
CA GLU A 93 -6.90 -1.52 1.35
C GLU A 93 -6.52 -3.00 1.42
N ASP A 94 -6.81 -3.78 0.37
CA ASP A 94 -6.39 -5.18 0.26
C ASP A 94 -4.86 -5.31 0.28
N LEU A 95 -4.17 -4.38 -0.38
CA LEU A 95 -2.71 -4.28 -0.43
C LEU A 95 -2.10 -3.61 0.82
N LYS A 96 -2.93 -3.24 1.80
CA LYS A 96 -2.56 -2.49 3.02
C LYS A 96 -1.82 -1.17 2.73
N VAL A 97 -2.11 -0.56 1.59
CA VAL A 97 -1.70 0.79 1.25
C VAL A 97 -2.79 1.74 1.71
N ARG A 98 -2.45 2.67 2.61
CA ARG A 98 -3.42 3.65 3.11
C ARG A 98 -3.65 4.74 2.08
N THR A 99 -4.91 5.09 1.81
CA THR A 99 -5.24 6.31 1.07
C THR A 99 -5.04 7.54 1.97
N ALA A 100 -4.03 8.35 1.68
CA ALA A 100 -3.69 9.55 2.45
C ALA A 100 -4.60 10.74 2.12
N ALA A 101 -5.03 10.86 0.86
CA ALA A 101 -5.92 11.92 0.40
C ALA A 101 -6.70 11.52 -0.86
N VAL A 102 -7.87 12.14 -1.03
CA VAL A 102 -8.63 12.15 -2.29
C VAL A 102 -8.61 13.55 -2.88
N VAL A 103 -8.33 13.65 -4.16
CA VAL A 103 -8.32 14.89 -4.92
C VAL A 103 -9.41 14.82 -5.98
N GLU A 104 -10.47 15.59 -5.80
CA GLU A 104 -11.47 15.83 -6.84
C GLU A 104 -10.92 16.91 -7.78
N ASN A 105 -10.39 16.49 -8.92
CA ASN A 105 -9.93 17.37 -9.98
C ASN A 105 -11.10 17.89 -10.80
N MET A 106 -10.94 19.03 -11.46
CA MET A 106 -11.97 19.65 -12.29
C MET A 106 -13.30 19.91 -11.54
N SER A 107 -13.24 20.19 -10.24
CA SER A 107 -14.44 20.35 -9.40
C SER A 107 -15.27 21.57 -9.74
N TYR A 108 -14.61 22.69 -10.02
CA TYR A 108 -15.27 23.97 -10.25
C TYR A 108 -14.46 24.84 -11.20
N PHE A 109 -15.06 25.93 -11.66
CA PHE A 109 -14.43 26.96 -12.46
C PHE A 109 -14.87 28.33 -11.95
N ASP A 110 -13.92 29.20 -11.65
CA ASP A 110 -14.21 30.60 -11.28
C ASP A 110 -14.13 31.46 -12.54
N CYS A 111 -15.25 32.07 -12.92
CA CYS A 111 -15.28 32.97 -14.06
C CYS A 111 -14.74 34.35 -13.71
N SER A 112 -14.34 35.12 -14.73
CA SER A 112 -13.85 36.49 -14.57
C SER A 112 -14.84 37.45 -13.91
N HIS A 113 -16.12 37.11 -13.86
CA HIS A 113 -17.18 37.88 -13.19
C HIS A 113 -17.30 37.57 -11.68
N GLY A 114 -16.44 36.71 -11.12
CA GLY A 114 -16.43 36.36 -9.70
C GLY A 114 -17.46 35.30 -9.29
N HIS A 115 -18.02 34.57 -10.25
CA HIS A 115 -18.94 33.45 -9.97
C HIS A 115 -18.23 32.10 -10.12
N ARG A 116 -18.50 31.20 -9.16
CA ARG A 116 -18.05 29.80 -9.18
C ARG A 116 -19.08 28.92 -9.87
N HIS A 117 -18.64 28.16 -10.86
CA HIS A 117 -19.45 27.22 -11.63
C HIS A 117 -19.01 25.78 -11.36
N TYR A 118 -19.97 24.86 -11.36
CA TYR A 118 -19.75 23.42 -11.17
C TYR A 118 -20.18 22.68 -12.44
N PRO A 119 -19.36 22.70 -13.50
CA PRO A 119 -19.77 22.18 -14.82
C PRO A 119 -20.12 20.68 -14.80
N PHE A 120 -19.60 19.95 -13.83
CA PHE A 120 -19.83 18.51 -13.66
C PHE A 120 -20.69 18.19 -12.43
N GLY A 121 -21.36 19.19 -11.85
CA GLY A 121 -22.17 19.04 -10.65
C GLY A 121 -21.36 19.10 -9.34
N PRO A 122 -22.02 18.87 -8.19
CA PRO A 122 -21.43 19.07 -6.86
C PRO A 122 -20.34 18.05 -6.46
N GLY A 123 -20.17 16.98 -7.26
CA GLY A 123 -19.32 15.83 -6.93
C GLY A 123 -19.95 14.89 -5.90
N HIS A 124 -19.29 13.77 -5.65
CA HIS A 124 -19.72 12.71 -4.71
C HIS A 124 -18.68 12.44 -3.62
N THR A 125 -17.77 13.39 -3.39
CA THR A 125 -16.67 13.24 -2.42
C THR A 125 -17.14 13.01 -0.99
N GLN A 126 -18.29 13.56 -0.59
CA GLN A 126 -18.86 13.33 0.73
C GLN A 126 -19.23 11.85 0.96
N GLU A 127 -19.71 11.15 -0.08
CA GLU A 127 -20.02 9.72 0.00
C GLU A 127 -18.76 8.90 0.30
N LEU A 128 -17.59 9.30 -0.25
CA LEU A 128 -16.30 8.67 0.05
C LEU A 128 -15.82 8.97 1.47
N VAL A 129 -16.02 10.20 1.95
CA VAL A 129 -15.70 10.59 3.34
C VAL A 129 -16.48 9.72 4.31
N ASP A 130 -17.78 9.56 4.08
CA ASP A 130 -18.67 8.85 4.99
C ASP A 130 -18.41 7.33 4.95
N LYS A 131 -18.18 6.76 3.76
CA LYS A 131 -17.99 5.32 3.57
C LYS A 131 -16.60 4.82 4.00
N TYR A 132 -15.55 5.58 3.72
CA TYR A 132 -14.16 5.18 3.97
C TYR A 132 -13.50 5.96 5.12
N ASN A 133 -14.27 6.76 5.86
CA ASN A 133 -13.78 7.62 6.95
C ASN A 133 -12.59 8.50 6.52
N MET A 134 -12.61 8.95 5.27
CA MET A 134 -11.52 9.74 4.69
C MET A 134 -11.64 11.20 5.09
N LYS A 135 -10.64 11.71 5.81
CA LYS A 135 -10.66 13.09 6.34
C LYS A 135 -10.04 14.12 5.41
N ASN A 136 -9.26 13.66 4.43
CA ASN A 136 -8.40 14.51 3.61
C ASN A 136 -8.93 14.54 2.18
N VAL A 137 -9.83 15.48 1.90
CA VAL A 137 -10.40 15.68 0.57
C VAL A 137 -10.07 17.08 0.07
N PHE A 138 -9.55 17.15 -1.15
CA PHE A 138 -9.16 18.41 -1.81
C PHE A 138 -9.92 18.55 -3.12
N LYS A 139 -10.31 19.77 -3.46
CA LYS A 139 -11.00 20.10 -4.71
C LYS A 139 -10.17 21.06 -5.53
N LEU A 140 -9.86 20.69 -6.77
CA LEU A 140 -9.05 21.50 -7.68
C LEU A 140 -9.91 22.11 -8.79
N PRO A 141 -9.64 23.37 -9.18
CA PRO A 141 -10.38 24.03 -10.23
C PRO A 141 -9.99 23.54 -11.62
N ILE A 142 -10.91 23.75 -12.58
CA ILE A 142 -10.57 23.85 -13.99
C ILE A 142 -9.88 25.20 -14.19
N SER A 143 -8.67 25.20 -14.74
CA SER A 143 -7.89 26.41 -14.98
C SER A 143 -7.24 26.38 -16.35
N GLU A 144 -7.39 27.46 -17.11
CA GLU A 144 -6.70 27.64 -18.40
C GLU A 144 -5.18 27.61 -18.24
N GLN A 145 -4.68 28.21 -17.15
CA GLN A 145 -3.25 28.24 -16.82
C GLN A 145 -2.67 26.83 -16.62
N PHE A 146 -3.49 25.84 -16.26
CA PHE A 146 -3.03 24.45 -16.14
C PHE A 146 -2.69 23.87 -17.52
N SER A 147 -3.52 24.11 -18.53
CA SER A 147 -3.27 23.68 -19.90
C SER A 147 -2.00 24.33 -20.45
N SER A 148 -1.85 25.64 -20.29
CA SER A 148 -0.66 26.37 -20.77
C SER A 148 0.63 25.93 -20.04
N SER A 149 0.52 25.50 -18.79
CA SER A 149 1.65 24.95 -18.02
C SER A 149 2.12 23.62 -18.59
N GLY A 150 1.18 22.76 -19.00
CA GLY A 150 1.48 21.52 -19.73
C GLY A 150 2.21 21.78 -21.06
N ASP A 151 1.69 22.70 -21.85
CA ASP A 151 2.27 23.04 -23.17
C ASP A 151 3.65 23.69 -23.07
N SER A 152 3.90 24.47 -22.01
CA SER A 152 5.19 25.14 -21.79
C SER A 152 6.24 24.27 -21.08
N GLY A 153 5.84 23.11 -20.55
CA GLY A 153 6.72 22.27 -19.72
C GLY A 153 7.07 22.89 -18.36
N ARG A 154 6.42 23.98 -17.96
CA ARG A 154 6.60 24.59 -16.64
C ARG A 154 5.55 24.03 -15.68
N PRO A 155 5.93 23.48 -14.52
CA PRO A 155 4.97 23.00 -13.53
C PRO A 155 3.95 24.08 -13.13
N PHE A 156 2.67 23.72 -13.11
CA PHE A 156 1.57 24.65 -12.84
C PHE A 156 1.73 25.45 -11.54
N VAL A 157 2.24 24.81 -10.49
CA VAL A 157 2.50 25.45 -9.19
C VAL A 157 3.55 26.58 -9.26
N LEU A 158 4.35 26.62 -10.32
CA LEU A 158 5.33 27.68 -10.58
C LEU A 158 4.79 28.77 -11.52
N SER A 159 3.55 28.66 -11.98
CA SER A 159 2.96 29.54 -13.01
C SER A 159 2.18 30.73 -12.44
N GLY A 160 2.25 30.96 -11.13
CA GLY A 160 1.56 32.06 -10.44
C GLY A 160 0.12 31.71 -10.08
N LEU A 161 -0.05 30.97 -8.98
CA LEU A 161 -1.35 30.52 -8.48
C LEU A 161 -2.13 31.66 -7.82
N SER A 162 -3.47 31.55 -7.81
CA SER A 162 -4.28 32.38 -6.92
C SER A 162 -4.00 32.01 -5.45
N PRO A 163 -4.24 32.92 -4.48
CA PRO A 163 -4.04 32.61 -3.06
C PRO A 163 -4.84 31.39 -2.57
N GLU A 164 -6.03 31.14 -3.13
CA GLU A 164 -6.84 29.95 -2.81
C GLU A 164 -6.22 28.66 -3.37
N GLN A 165 -5.71 28.72 -4.61
CA GLN A 165 -5.03 27.59 -5.24
C GLN A 165 -3.72 27.26 -4.51
N GLU A 166 -2.88 28.26 -4.23
CA GLU A 166 -1.63 28.10 -3.48
C GLU A 166 -1.88 27.43 -2.13
N LYS A 167 -2.85 27.94 -1.37
CA LYS A 167 -3.26 27.35 -0.09
C LYS A 167 -3.73 25.91 -0.26
N THR A 168 -4.47 25.60 -1.32
CA THR A 168 -4.99 24.24 -1.56
C THR A 168 -3.87 23.25 -1.87
N TYR A 169 -2.94 23.61 -2.77
CA TYR A 169 -1.80 22.75 -3.09
C TYR A 169 -0.84 22.59 -1.90
N ASP A 170 -0.57 23.67 -1.16
CA ASP A 170 0.26 23.61 0.05
C ASP A 170 -0.39 22.75 1.14
N SER A 171 -1.71 22.89 1.33
CA SER A 171 -2.47 22.07 2.27
C SER A 171 -2.47 20.59 1.86
N LEU A 172 -2.61 20.29 0.56
CA LEU A 172 -2.53 18.92 0.04
C LEU A 172 -1.15 18.32 0.30
N ALA A 173 -0.07 19.01 -0.10
CA ALA A 173 1.30 18.54 0.09
C ALA A 173 1.62 18.34 1.57
N THR A 174 1.28 19.32 2.41
CA THR A 174 1.47 19.25 3.87
C THR A 174 0.68 18.10 4.49
N THR A 175 -0.55 17.87 4.04
CA THR A 175 -1.39 16.78 4.55
C THR A 175 -0.82 15.42 4.17
N VAL A 176 -0.40 15.23 2.91
CA VAL A 176 0.24 13.99 2.47
C VAL A 176 1.53 13.75 3.24
N ALA A 177 2.38 14.77 3.41
CA ALA A 177 3.61 14.66 4.19
C ALA A 177 3.32 14.30 5.65
N LYS A 178 2.33 14.93 6.30
CA LYS A 178 1.90 14.61 7.66
C LYS A 178 1.36 13.19 7.76
N GLU A 179 0.53 12.75 6.83
CA GLU A 179 0.01 11.38 6.81
C GLU A 179 1.12 10.36 6.62
N LEU A 180 2.15 10.66 5.82
CA LEU A 180 3.33 9.80 5.68
C LEU A 180 4.16 9.74 6.96
N VAL A 181 4.35 10.86 7.66
CA VAL A 181 5.02 10.90 8.97
C VAL A 181 4.20 10.10 9.99
N VAL A 182 2.89 10.33 10.04
CA VAL A 182 1.98 9.52 10.86
C VAL A 182 2.12 8.07 10.45
N LEU A 183 2.05 7.68 9.18
CA LEU A 183 2.19 6.28 8.77
C LEU A 183 3.56 5.69 9.09
N LYS A 184 4.64 6.47 9.09
CA LYS A 184 5.98 6.04 9.49
C LYS A 184 6.09 5.81 11.01
N HIS A 185 5.42 6.62 11.82
CA HIS A 185 5.43 6.55 13.29
C HIS A 185 4.26 5.75 13.89
N ASN A 186 3.20 5.60 13.11
CA ASN A 186 1.92 4.97 13.35
C ASN A 186 1.72 3.82 12.36
N VAL A 187 2.82 3.29 11.78
CA VAL A 187 2.92 1.85 11.52
C VAL A 187 2.45 1.26 12.84
N ARG A 188 1.18 0.82 12.91
CA ARG A 188 0.65 0.06 14.04
C ARG A 188 1.77 -0.84 14.45
N LEU A 189 2.37 -0.61 15.63
CA LEU A 189 3.71 -1.09 15.92
C LEU A 189 3.83 -2.53 15.48
N ALA A 190 4.44 -2.70 14.30
CA ALA A 190 4.23 -3.92 13.54
C ALA A 190 4.72 -5.04 14.42
N PRO A 191 3.95 -6.13 14.59
CA PRO A 191 4.36 -7.16 15.50
C PRO A 191 5.75 -7.64 15.07
N GLU A 192 6.68 -7.78 16.01
CA GLU A 192 7.95 -8.44 15.72
C GLU A 192 7.71 -9.94 15.80
N LEU A 193 8.20 -10.66 14.79
CA LEU A 193 8.30 -12.11 14.82
C LEU A 193 9.78 -12.46 14.78
N LEU A 194 10.27 -12.97 15.90
CA LEU A 194 11.65 -13.42 16.07
C LEU A 194 11.66 -14.91 16.42
N TYR A 195 12.75 -15.58 16.07
CA TYR A 195 13.00 -16.95 16.50
C TYR A 195 14.29 -16.99 17.31
N ASP A 196 14.19 -17.56 18.51
CA ASP A 196 15.33 -17.84 19.39
C ASP A 196 15.32 -19.34 19.69
N SER A 197 16.47 -20.01 19.53
CA SER A 197 16.54 -21.47 19.67
C SER A 197 16.26 -21.98 21.09
N ASN A 198 16.39 -21.13 22.11
CA ASN A 198 16.14 -21.49 23.51
C ASN A 198 14.73 -21.10 23.96
N ARG A 199 14.14 -20.07 23.34
CA ARG A 199 12.84 -19.52 23.73
C ARG A 199 11.70 -19.95 22.80
N GLY A 200 11.99 -20.29 21.55
CA GLY A 200 10.98 -20.54 20.52
C GLY A 200 10.66 -19.28 19.70
N ILE A 201 9.41 -19.15 19.29
CA ILE A 201 8.92 -17.98 18.55
C ILE A 201 8.60 -16.87 19.54
N VAL A 202 9.25 -15.72 19.39
CA VAL A 202 8.98 -14.52 20.20
C VAL A 202 8.17 -13.55 19.35
N LEU A 203 6.92 -13.34 19.75
CA LEU A 203 6.03 -12.34 19.18
C LEU A 203 5.94 -11.12 20.08
N ARG A 204 6.18 -9.92 19.55
CA ARG A 204 6.04 -8.66 20.29
C ARG A 204 5.07 -7.72 19.62
N LEU A 205 4.13 -7.20 20.39
CA LEU A 205 3.25 -6.13 19.98
C LEU A 205 3.54 -4.91 20.83
N TYR A 206 3.84 -3.79 20.20
CA TYR A 206 4.02 -2.55 20.95
C TYR A 206 2.74 -1.72 20.91
N SER A 207 2.59 -0.87 21.92
CA SER A 207 1.63 0.23 21.99
C SER A 207 2.42 1.50 22.36
N LEU A 208 1.77 2.66 22.31
CA LEU A 208 2.41 3.95 22.63
C LEU A 208 3.10 3.95 24.01
N ASN A 209 2.60 3.15 24.98
CA ASN A 209 3.05 3.19 26.38
C ASN A 209 3.45 1.83 26.95
N ALA A 210 3.37 0.74 26.19
CA ALA A 210 3.63 -0.62 26.68
C ALA A 210 4.01 -1.57 25.55
N ALA A 211 4.76 -2.62 25.85
CA ALA A 211 5.00 -3.75 24.95
C ALA A 211 4.39 -5.02 25.55
N LYS A 212 3.71 -5.80 24.72
CA LYS A 212 3.23 -7.14 25.04
C LYS A 212 4.08 -8.16 24.31
N GLU A 213 4.56 -9.16 25.03
CA GLU A 213 5.36 -10.25 24.47
C GLU A 213 4.62 -11.57 24.68
N ALA A 214 4.58 -12.41 23.65
CA ALA A 214 4.13 -13.79 23.71
C ALA A 214 5.25 -14.69 23.18
N VAL A 215 5.57 -15.75 23.91
CA VAL A 215 6.55 -16.75 23.51
C VAL A 215 5.78 -18.03 23.21
N LEU A 216 5.97 -18.55 22.00
CA LEU A 216 5.25 -19.73 21.50
C LEU A 216 6.25 -20.83 21.14
N HIS A 217 5.80 -22.07 21.27
CA HIS A 217 6.53 -23.17 20.64
C HIS A 217 6.43 -23.01 19.11
N PRO A 218 7.50 -23.28 18.34
CA PRO A 218 7.45 -23.19 16.88
C PRO A 218 6.32 -24.00 16.25
N ALA A 219 5.98 -25.16 16.83
CA ALA A 219 4.87 -25.98 16.38
C ALA A 219 3.51 -25.27 16.49
N ASP A 220 3.30 -24.46 17.52
CA ASP A 220 2.03 -23.74 17.73
C ASP A 220 1.81 -22.68 16.64
N LEU A 221 2.86 -21.93 16.30
CA LEU A 221 2.76 -20.96 15.20
C LEU A 221 2.58 -21.70 13.86
N ARG A 222 3.30 -22.81 13.64
CA ARG A 222 3.17 -23.64 12.43
C ARG A 222 1.75 -24.20 12.27
N ALA A 223 1.12 -24.63 13.36
CA ALA A 223 -0.26 -25.13 13.40
C ALA A 223 -1.27 -24.05 13.01
N LYS A 224 -0.98 -22.77 13.29
CA LYS A 224 -1.83 -21.63 12.89
C LYS A 224 -1.58 -21.13 11.45
N CYS A 225 -0.86 -21.89 10.61
CA CYS A 225 -0.61 -21.52 9.20
C CYS A 225 -1.92 -21.47 8.40
N ARG A 226 -2.12 -20.38 7.64
CA ARG A 226 -3.33 -20.15 6.82
C ARG A 226 -3.08 -20.09 5.31
N CYS A 227 -1.98 -20.70 4.83
CA CYS A 227 -1.71 -20.74 3.39
C CYS A 227 -2.68 -21.67 2.64
N ALA A 228 -2.70 -21.59 1.31
CA ALA A 228 -3.54 -22.42 0.45
C ALA A 228 -3.27 -23.94 0.57
N GLN A 229 -2.11 -24.34 1.10
CA GLN A 229 -1.80 -25.76 1.35
C GLN A 229 -2.29 -26.24 2.73
N CYS A 230 -2.66 -25.32 3.62
CA CYS A 230 -3.06 -25.64 5.00
C CYS A 230 -4.54 -25.34 5.26
N ILE A 231 -5.24 -24.71 4.33
CA ILE A 231 -6.66 -24.37 4.43
C ILE A 231 -7.39 -24.84 3.17
N ASP A 232 -8.59 -25.38 3.36
CA ASP A 232 -9.50 -25.68 2.26
C ASP A 232 -10.08 -24.40 1.67
N GLU A 233 -9.92 -24.21 0.35
CA GLU A 233 -10.32 -22.97 -0.32
C GLU A 233 -11.84 -22.73 -0.33
N PHE A 234 -12.65 -23.78 -0.18
CA PHE A 234 -14.11 -23.71 -0.27
C PHE A 234 -14.78 -23.63 1.10
N THR A 235 -14.23 -24.30 2.10
CA THR A 235 -14.79 -24.31 3.46
C THR A 235 -14.08 -23.34 4.41
N GLY A 236 -12.83 -22.97 4.10
CA GLY A 236 -11.99 -22.16 4.98
C GLY A 236 -11.47 -22.92 6.20
N GLU A 237 -11.68 -24.24 6.26
CA GLU A 237 -11.28 -25.10 7.37
C GLU A 237 -9.80 -25.46 7.29
N GLN A 238 -9.20 -25.66 8.47
CA GLN A 238 -7.80 -26.05 8.61
C GLN A 238 -7.62 -27.51 8.16
N ILE A 239 -6.87 -27.73 7.08
CA ILE A 239 -6.49 -29.06 6.60
C ILE A 239 -5.30 -29.61 7.38
N LEU A 240 -4.40 -28.72 7.81
CA LEU A 240 -3.21 -29.08 8.55
C LEU A 240 -3.59 -29.75 9.88
N ASP A 241 -3.22 -31.02 10.04
CA ASP A 241 -3.31 -31.73 11.31
C ASP A 241 -2.13 -31.31 12.21
N PRO A 242 -2.37 -30.63 13.35
CA PRO A 242 -1.31 -30.22 14.26
C PRO A 242 -0.45 -31.38 14.78
N ALA A 243 -1.01 -32.60 14.88
CA ALA A 243 -0.27 -33.77 15.36
C ALA A 243 0.80 -34.26 14.39
N THR A 244 0.75 -33.81 13.13
CA THR A 244 1.75 -34.17 12.11
C THR A 244 2.96 -33.24 12.08
N ILE A 245 2.95 -32.17 12.87
CA ILE A 245 4.04 -31.20 12.95
C ILE A 245 5.15 -31.78 13.82
N PRO A 246 6.41 -31.87 13.33
CA PRO A 246 7.53 -32.34 14.13
C PRO A 246 7.76 -31.46 15.38
N ASP A 247 8.10 -32.08 16.51
CA ASP A 247 8.42 -31.35 17.75
C ASP A 247 9.66 -30.46 17.61
N ASP A 248 10.60 -30.81 16.73
CA ASP A 248 11.82 -30.04 16.46
C ASP A 248 11.66 -29.00 15.33
N ILE A 249 10.41 -28.74 14.90
CA ILE A 249 10.10 -27.77 13.85
C ILE A 249 10.69 -26.40 14.21
N ARG A 250 11.30 -25.74 13.23
CA ARG A 250 11.85 -24.39 13.40
C ARG A 250 11.78 -23.59 12.11
N PRO A 251 11.66 -22.27 12.20
CA PRO A 251 11.79 -21.42 11.02
C PRO A 251 13.24 -21.44 10.52
N THR A 252 13.43 -21.65 9.22
CA THR A 252 14.71 -21.51 8.52
C THR A 252 14.87 -20.12 7.91
N ALA A 253 13.76 -19.43 7.62
CA ALA A 253 13.75 -18.03 7.21
C ALA A 253 12.46 -17.34 7.69
N VAL A 254 12.59 -16.07 8.09
CA VAL A 254 11.48 -15.18 8.42
C VAL A 254 11.67 -13.89 7.62
N GLU A 255 10.74 -13.60 6.72
CA GLU A 255 10.80 -12.43 5.85
C GLU A 255 9.57 -11.56 6.04
N ARG A 256 9.76 -10.25 6.18
CA ARG A 256 8.64 -9.32 6.16
C ARG A 256 8.11 -9.19 4.74
N LYS A 257 6.79 -9.31 4.56
CA LYS A 257 6.09 -9.08 3.27
C LYS A 257 5.30 -7.78 3.36
N GLY A 258 5.86 -6.73 2.74
CA GLY A 258 5.31 -5.37 2.77
C GLY A 258 5.06 -4.89 4.21
N ASN A 259 3.88 -4.31 4.41
CA ASN A 259 3.44 -3.77 5.71
C ASN A 259 2.29 -4.58 6.33
N TYR A 260 2.16 -5.86 5.98
CA TYR A 260 0.96 -6.62 6.34
C TYR A 260 1.19 -8.03 6.89
N ALA A 261 2.33 -8.65 6.63
CA ALA A 261 2.57 -10.03 7.02
C ALA A 261 4.05 -10.38 7.18
N PHE A 262 4.29 -11.57 7.75
CA PHE A 262 5.55 -12.29 7.69
C PHE A 262 5.37 -13.57 6.87
N ALA A 263 6.28 -13.82 5.94
CA ALA A 263 6.47 -15.13 5.34
C ALA A 263 7.46 -15.93 6.19
N VAL A 264 7.14 -17.19 6.48
CA VAL A 264 8.00 -18.09 7.25
C VAL A 264 8.27 -19.33 6.42
N THR A 265 9.55 -19.68 6.30
CA THR A 265 9.97 -20.98 5.77
C THR A 265 10.33 -21.88 6.94
N TRP A 266 9.86 -23.11 6.93
CA TRP A 266 9.96 -24.06 8.02
C TRP A 266 10.93 -25.21 7.69
N SER A 267 11.44 -25.87 8.73
CA SER A 267 12.36 -27.01 8.60
C SER A 267 11.72 -28.28 8.04
N ASP A 268 10.39 -28.39 8.02
CA ASP A 268 9.62 -29.44 7.34
C ASP A 268 9.60 -29.27 5.80
N GLY A 269 10.24 -28.22 5.28
CA GLY A 269 10.26 -27.87 3.86
C GLY A 269 9.10 -26.97 3.42
N HIS A 270 8.19 -26.60 4.33
CA HIS A 270 7.06 -25.73 4.03
C HIS A 270 7.50 -24.26 3.93
N SER A 271 7.33 -23.66 2.75
CA SER A 271 7.84 -22.30 2.43
C SER A 271 6.75 -21.27 2.12
N SER A 272 5.49 -21.69 2.13
CA SER A 272 4.34 -20.85 1.76
C SER A 272 3.60 -20.23 2.96
N SER A 273 4.08 -20.44 4.19
CA SER A 273 3.42 -19.88 5.38
C SER A 273 3.46 -18.36 5.36
N LEU A 274 2.29 -17.75 5.54
CA LEU A 274 2.11 -16.31 5.59
C LEU A 274 1.25 -15.96 6.82
N TYR A 275 1.78 -15.12 7.70
CA TYR A 275 1.13 -14.68 8.93
C TYR A 275 0.86 -13.18 8.87
N THR A 276 -0.40 -12.80 8.78
CA THR A 276 -0.77 -11.38 8.76
C THR A 276 -0.55 -10.74 10.13
N TYR A 277 -0.32 -9.43 10.16
CA TYR A 277 -0.14 -8.70 11.42
C TYR A 277 -1.38 -8.79 12.33
N ASP A 278 -2.58 -8.81 11.75
CA ASP A 278 -3.82 -9.00 12.50
C ASP A 278 -3.88 -10.40 13.13
N ALA A 279 -3.47 -11.45 12.40
CA ALA A 279 -3.41 -12.81 12.94
C ALA A 279 -2.38 -12.91 14.08
N LEU A 280 -1.19 -12.35 13.91
CA LEU A 280 -0.16 -12.32 14.96
C LEU A 280 -0.61 -11.51 16.18
N THR A 281 -1.31 -10.39 15.98
CA THR A 281 -1.88 -9.58 17.06
C THR A 281 -2.93 -10.36 17.86
N ALA A 282 -3.79 -11.12 17.17
CA ALA A 282 -4.76 -11.99 17.82
C ALA A 282 -4.07 -13.07 18.68
N ILE A 283 -3.03 -13.71 18.13
CA ILE A 283 -2.22 -14.72 18.85
C ILE A 283 -1.57 -14.10 20.10
N ILE A 284 -0.92 -12.93 19.98
CA ILE A 284 -0.30 -12.25 21.12
C ILE A 284 -1.34 -11.92 22.19
N THR A 285 -2.53 -11.49 21.78
CA THR A 285 -3.62 -11.14 22.71
C THR A 285 -4.14 -12.38 23.42
N GLU A 286 -4.33 -13.50 22.72
CA GLU A 286 -4.73 -14.80 23.28
C GLU A 286 -3.73 -15.26 24.36
N TYR A 287 -2.44 -15.31 24.02
CA TYR A 287 -1.37 -15.78 24.91
C TYR A 287 -1.09 -14.88 26.11
N THR A 288 -1.41 -13.58 26.01
CA THR A 288 -1.23 -12.63 27.12
C THR A 288 -2.45 -12.51 28.02
N SER A 289 -3.61 -13.02 27.60
CA SER A 289 -4.87 -12.98 28.37
C SER A 289 -5.08 -14.22 29.24
N ASN A 290 -4.35 -15.32 28.99
CA ASN A 290 -4.51 -16.60 29.66
C ASN A 290 -3.18 -17.06 30.33
N PRO A 291 -2.78 -16.46 31.47
CA PRO A 291 -1.49 -16.75 32.10
C PRO A 291 -1.36 -18.18 32.67
N ASP A 292 -2.48 -18.90 32.87
CA ASP A 292 -2.49 -20.22 33.51
C ASP A 292 -2.02 -21.37 32.60
N GLU A 293 -2.00 -21.20 31.26
CA GLU A 293 -1.50 -22.22 30.31
C GLU A 293 0.03 -22.18 30.14
N GLN A 294 0.70 -21.10 30.56
CA GLN A 294 2.16 -20.94 30.44
C GLN A 294 2.94 -21.93 31.33
N HIS A 295 2.29 -22.49 32.37
CA HIS A 295 2.92 -23.43 33.30
C HIS A 295 2.78 -24.91 32.94
N GLN A 296 1.93 -25.26 31.95
CA GLN A 296 1.70 -26.66 31.59
C GLN A 296 2.55 -27.18 30.42
N GLN A 297 3.23 -26.30 29.68
CA GLN A 297 4.11 -26.69 28.56
C GLN A 297 5.61 -26.68 28.91
N GLN A 298 5.98 -26.41 30.17
CA GLN A 298 7.36 -26.49 30.67
C GLN A 298 7.61 -27.66 31.63
N GLN A 299 6.74 -28.68 31.66
CA GLN A 299 6.97 -29.94 32.39
C GLN A 299 7.07 -31.13 31.45
#